data_AF-A0A1C8DPD8-F1
#
_entry.id   AF-A0A1C8DPD8-F1
#
_cell.length_a   1.000
_cell.length_b   1.000
_cell.length_c   1.000
_cell.angle_alpha   90.00
_cell.angle_beta   90.00
_cell.angle_gamma   90.00
#
_symmetry.space_group_name_H-M   'P 1'
#
loop_
_entity.id
_entity.type
_entity.pdbx_description
1 polymer ?
#
loop_
_entity_poly.entity_id
_entity_poly.type
_entity_poly.pdbx_seq_one_letter_code
_entity_poly.pdbx_strand_id
1 'polypeptide(L)' 'QSEFYHEPPEVEDDGRPSSTVEFSYPNALREEPSVVVFNGHESALTTEKPLKAGVGESVRIFFGNAGPNLTSSFHVIG' A
#
# COMPACT_ATOMS: atom_id res chain seq x y z
N GLN A 1 5.72 1.38 -4.79
CA GLN A 1 4.84 2.06 -3.80
C GLN A 1 3.62 2.57 -4.54
N SER A 2 2.45 2.43 -3.91
CA SER A 2 1.21 3.05 -4.35
C SER A 2 0.45 3.57 -3.14
N GLU A 3 -0.24 4.69 -3.32
CA GLU A 3 -1.16 5.25 -2.34
C GLU A 3 -2.61 4.99 -2.76
N PHE A 4 -3.48 4.77 -1.77
CA PHE A 4 -4.92 4.68 -1.98
C PHE A 4 -5.65 5.63 -1.02
N TYR A 5 -6.71 6.25 -1.54
CA TYR A 5 -7.51 7.27 -0.86
C TYR A 5 -8.95 6.80 -0.84
N HIS A 6 -9.49 6.57 0.34
CA HIS A 6 -10.85 6.11 0.48
C HIS A 6 -11.56 6.75 1.67
N GLU A 7 -12.88 6.86 1.56
CA GLU A 7 -13.75 7.25 2.67
C GLU A 7 -13.81 6.13 3.73
N PRO A 8 -14.17 6.44 4.98
CA PRO A 8 -14.37 5.41 6.01
C PRO A 8 -15.37 4.35 5.53
N PRO A 9 -15.08 3.05 5.74
CA PRO A 9 -15.99 1.98 5.35
C PRO A 9 -17.33 2.11 6.07
N GLU A 10 -18.42 1.91 5.34
CA GLU A 10 -19.75 1.78 5.93
C GLU A 10 -19.81 0.52 6.81
N VAL A 11 -20.69 0.53 7.81
CA VAL A 11 -20.92 -0.65 8.66
C VAL A 11 -22.10 -1.42 8.07
N GLU A 12 -21.86 -2.67 7.70
CA GLU A 12 -22.87 -3.58 7.16
C GLU A 12 -23.83 -4.06 8.26
N ASP A 13 -24.94 -4.69 7.88
CA ASP A 13 -25.99 -5.16 8.81
C ASP A 13 -25.46 -6.19 9.83
N ASP A 14 -24.34 -6.86 9.55
CA ASP A 14 -23.66 -7.79 10.45
C ASP A 14 -22.73 -7.10 11.47
N GLY A 15 -22.67 -5.76 11.44
CA GLY A 15 -21.85 -4.92 12.30
C GLY A 15 -20.39 -4.83 11.89
N ARG A 16 -20.00 -5.39 10.73
CA ARG A 16 -18.62 -5.33 10.22
C ARG A 16 -18.45 -4.17 9.26
N PRO A 17 -17.24 -3.58 9.18
CA PRO A 17 -16.92 -2.63 8.12
C PRO A 17 -17.00 -3.30 6.75
N SER A 18 -17.57 -2.59 5.78
CA SER A 18 -17.63 -3.09 4.41
C SER A 18 -16.24 -3.27 3.82
N SER A 19 -16.10 -4.32 3.02
CA SER A 19 -14.87 -4.61 2.28
C SER A 19 -14.68 -3.75 1.03
N THR A 20 -15.72 -3.00 0.64
CA THR A 20 -15.68 -2.05 -0.47
C THR A 20 -15.80 -0.64 0.09
N VAL A 21 -14.96 0.25 -0.41
CA VAL A 21 -14.88 1.63 0.03
C VAL A 21 -14.93 2.56 -1.17
N GLU A 22 -15.55 3.72 -0.99
CA GLU A 22 -15.61 4.76 -2.02
C GLU A 22 -14.32 5.57 -2.04
N PHE A 23 -13.95 6.09 -3.21
CA PHE A 23 -12.76 6.91 -3.37
C PHE A 23 -12.94 8.31 -2.73
N SER A 24 -11.94 8.75 -1.96
CA SER A 24 -11.96 10.07 -1.31
C SER A 24 -11.21 11.12 -2.14
N TYR A 25 -11.94 11.93 -2.91
CA TYR A 25 -11.37 13.10 -3.60
C TYR A 25 -10.75 14.13 -2.64
N PRO A 26 -11.38 14.50 -1.51
CA PRO A 26 -10.80 15.48 -0.60
C PRO A 26 -9.45 15.04 -0.02
N ASN A 27 -9.31 13.76 0.32
CA ASN A 27 -8.07 13.22 0.85
C ASN A 27 -6.98 13.14 -0.23
N ALA A 28 -7.36 12.74 -1.45
CA ALA A 28 -6.45 12.74 -2.60
C ALA A 28 -5.90 14.12 -2.92
N LEU A 29 -6.74 15.17 -2.87
CA LEU A 29 -6.31 16.55 -3.13
C LEU A 29 -5.42 17.13 -2.02
N ARG A 30 -5.55 16.62 -0.79
CA ARG A 30 -4.72 17.03 0.36
C ARG A 30 -3.48 16.14 0.53
N GLU A 31 -3.29 15.16 -0.35
CA GLU A 31 -2.19 14.20 -0.30
C GLU A 31 -2.14 13.41 1.02
N GLU A 32 -3.32 13.12 1.59
CA GLU A 32 -3.48 12.34 2.83
C GLU A 32 -4.01 10.94 2.51
N PRO A 33 -3.16 9.96 2.17
CA PRO A 33 -3.61 8.63 1.79
C PRO A 33 -4.14 7.86 3.00
N SER A 34 -5.17 7.05 2.77
CA SER A 34 -5.70 6.12 3.77
C SER A 34 -4.73 4.96 4.00
N VAL A 35 -4.07 4.49 2.92
CA VAL A 35 -3.02 3.48 2.98
C VAL A 35 -1.92 3.73 1.95
N VAL A 36 -0.69 3.34 2.29
CA VAL A 36 0.47 3.30 1.40
C VAL A 36 1.02 1.89 1.39
N VAL A 37 1.09 1.26 0.21
CA VAL A 37 1.40 -0.17 0.08
C VAL A 37 2.45 -0.45 -0.99
N PHE A 38 3.08 -1.62 -0.87
CA PHE A 38 3.87 -2.22 -1.94
C PHE A 38 3.05 -3.32 -2.60
N ASN A 39 3.02 -3.34 -3.94
CA ASN A 39 2.34 -4.34 -4.76
C ASN A 39 0.82 -4.46 -4.54
N GLY A 40 0.14 -3.35 -4.22
CA GLY A 40 -1.30 -3.20 -4.40
C GLY A 40 -2.16 -3.43 -3.15
N HIS A 41 -1.67 -4.13 -2.13
CA HIS A 41 -2.40 -4.33 -0.88
C HIS A 41 -1.47 -4.52 0.32
N GLU A 42 -2.03 -4.43 1.52
CA GLU A 42 -1.30 -4.73 2.75
C GLU A 42 -0.80 -6.17 2.73
N SER A 43 0.36 -6.43 3.33
CA SER A 43 0.95 -7.77 3.44
C SER A 43 1.43 -8.45 2.15
N ALA A 44 1.23 -7.83 0.97
CA ALA A 44 1.57 -8.41 -0.33
C ALA A 44 3.02 -8.96 -0.42
N LEU A 45 3.99 -8.22 0.14
CA LEU A 45 5.41 -8.59 0.14
C LEU A 45 5.94 -9.03 1.50
N THR A 46 5.07 -9.30 2.48
CA THR A 46 5.47 -9.75 3.83
C THR A 46 4.97 -11.17 4.10
N THR A 47 3.76 -11.34 4.62
CA THR A 47 3.24 -12.66 5.05
C THR A 47 2.73 -13.49 3.88
N GLU A 48 2.21 -12.86 2.82
CA GLU A 48 1.66 -13.59 1.67
C GLU A 48 2.74 -14.07 0.71
N LYS A 49 3.55 -13.13 0.19
CA LYS A 49 4.59 -13.41 -0.81
C LYS A 49 5.90 -12.68 -0.45
N PRO A 50 6.58 -13.11 0.62
CA PRO A 50 7.85 -12.51 1.02
C PRO A 50 8.90 -12.66 -0.07
N LEU A 51 9.72 -11.62 -0.24
CA LEU A 51 10.94 -11.71 -1.04
C LEU A 51 11.95 -12.65 -0.35
N LYS A 52 12.60 -13.51 -1.13
CA LYS A 52 13.56 -14.50 -0.62
C LYS A 52 14.88 -14.38 -1.38
N ALA A 53 15.98 -14.51 -0.66
CA ALA A 53 17.33 -14.61 -1.21
C ALA A 53 18.21 -15.43 -0.24
N GLY A 54 19.22 -16.10 -0.77
CA GLY A 54 20.25 -16.81 -0.02
C GLY A 54 21.46 -15.93 0.33
N VAL A 55 22.29 -16.41 1.26
CA VAL A 55 23.55 -15.74 1.61
C VAL A 55 24.50 -15.76 0.42
N GLY A 56 25.04 -14.59 0.06
CA GLY A 56 25.95 -14.44 -1.07
C GLY A 56 25.27 -14.20 -2.43
N GLU A 57 23.94 -14.23 -2.49
CA GLU A 57 23.21 -13.89 -3.71
C GLU A 57 23.19 -12.37 -3.94
N SER A 58 23.33 -11.97 -5.20
CA SER A 58 23.15 -10.58 -5.62
C SER A 58 21.69 -10.32 -5.94
N VAL A 59 21.08 -9.36 -5.24
CA VAL A 59 19.66 -9.00 -5.43
C VAL A 59 19.56 -7.69 -6.23
N ARG A 60 18.64 -7.64 -7.19
CA ARG A 60 18.27 -6.42 -7.91
C ARG A 60 16.77 -6.17 -7.73
N ILE A 61 16.41 -4.99 -7.25
CA ILE A 61 15.02 -4.55 -7.09
C ILE A 61 14.76 -3.43 -8.10
N PHE A 62 13.81 -3.65 -9.01
CA PHE A 62 13.26 -2.59 -9.84
C PHE A 62 12.11 -1.95 -9.08
N PHE A 63 12.39 -0.81 -8.46
CA PHE A 63 11.44 -0.13 -7.60
C PHE A 63 10.72 1.00 -8.35
N GLY A 64 9.41 0.85 -8.52
CA GLY A 64 8.54 1.88 -9.05
C GLY A 64 7.74 2.56 -7.95
N ASN A 65 7.62 3.89 -8.03
CA ASN A 65 6.63 4.65 -7.27
C ASN A 65 5.57 5.16 -8.23
N ALA A 66 4.35 4.63 -8.13
CA ALA A 66 3.24 5.06 -8.96
C ALA A 66 2.53 6.31 -8.41
N GLY A 67 2.80 6.69 -7.15
CA GLY A 67 2.09 7.77 -6.46
C GLY A 67 0.64 7.39 -6.12
N PRO A 68 -0.34 8.32 -6.28
CA PRO A 68 -0.26 9.51 -7.14
C PRO A 68 0.50 10.72 -6.60
N ASN A 69 0.67 10.89 -5.28
CA ASN A 69 1.14 12.17 -4.73
C ASN A 69 2.49 12.09 -4.01
N LEU A 70 2.69 11.08 -3.16
CA LEU A 70 3.87 11.03 -2.30
C LEU A 70 5.12 10.58 -3.07
N THR A 71 6.25 11.15 -2.67
CA THR A 71 7.57 10.64 -3.06
C THR A 71 8.04 9.60 -2.06
N SER A 72 8.45 8.44 -2.55
CA SER A 72 8.98 7.37 -1.71
C SER A 72 10.46 7.59 -1.36
N SER A 73 10.77 7.77 -0.09
CA SER A 73 12.14 7.60 0.44
C SER A 73 12.44 6.11 0.66
N PHE A 74 12.60 5.36 -0.43
CA PHE A 74 12.76 3.91 -0.38
C PHE A 74 14.01 3.51 0.42
N HIS A 75 13.80 2.68 1.43
CA HIS A 75 14.84 2.14 2.30
C HIS A 75 14.57 0.66 2.57
N VAL A 76 15.62 -0.15 2.45
CA VAL A 76 15.62 -1.55 2.90
C VAL A 76 16.31 -1.60 4.26
N ILE A 77 15.58 -2.02 5.28
CA ILE A 77 16.12 -2.17 6.64
C ILE A 77 17.18 -3.27 6.63
N GLY A 78 18.34 -2.98 7.20
CA GLY A 78 19.47 -3.91 7.35
C GLY A 78 20.20 -3.65 8.66
#